data_AF-A0A7X6ZAY2-F1
#
_entry.id   AF-A0A7X6ZAY2-F1
#
_cell.length_a   1.000
_cell.length_b   1.000
_cell.length_c   1.000
_cell.angle_alpha   90.00
_cell.angle_beta   90.00
_cell.angle_gamma   90.00
#
_symmetry.space_group_name_H-M   'P 1'
#
loop_
_entity.id
_entity.type
_entity.pdbx_description
1 polymer ?
#
loop_
_entity_poly.entity_id
_entity_poly.type
_entity_poly.pdbx_seq_one_letter_code
_entity_poly.pdbx_strand_id
1 'polypeptide(L)'
;MPSPGTTASLIVRATDSPSVDNSSKPTSRDRCSRSSLRAAQSRVSVTLEDYAGGVTEAAIGIDVGGTNIKGAAVDLRTGERITTRVRVPTPGGGTPDDIAHEVAAMVQGIRAEFDERVTASAPATLSCASPHAASYDALLDTVGVALPSAVRNGVALTAANIDARWINTDAAALLADASGSPCVVVNDADAAGIAEAALGAAKGVAGTVLVLTFGTGIGSACLSDGML
;
A
#
# COMPACT_ATOMS: atom_id res chain seq x y z
N MET A 1 23.98 2.24 -6.14
CA MET A 1 23.10 3.33 -5.66
C MET A 1 21.67 2.82 -5.74
N PRO A 2 20.83 2.96 -4.70
CA PRO A 2 19.41 2.61 -4.81
C PRO A 2 18.75 3.51 -5.87
N SER A 3 17.74 2.99 -6.56
CA SER A 3 16.99 3.75 -7.57
C SER A 3 16.19 4.88 -6.90
N PRO A 4 16.07 6.08 -7.52
CA PRO A 4 15.26 7.15 -6.97
C PRO A 4 13.78 6.73 -6.95
N GLY A 5 13.16 6.71 -5.76
CA GLY A 5 11.71 6.49 -5.59
C GLY A 5 11.29 5.20 -4.88
N THR A 6 12.20 4.47 -4.23
CA THR A 6 11.83 3.39 -3.30
C THR A 6 11.79 3.94 -1.87
N THR A 7 10.61 4.09 -1.30
CA THR A 7 10.44 4.34 0.14
C THR A 7 10.96 3.13 0.90
N ALA A 8 11.93 3.33 1.78
CA ALA A 8 12.42 2.29 2.68
C ALA A 8 11.66 2.37 4.00
N SER A 9 11.14 1.24 4.48
CA SER A 9 10.56 1.10 5.82
C SER A 9 11.62 0.58 6.80
N LEU A 10 11.67 1.16 7.99
CA LEU A 10 12.38 0.62 9.16
C LEU A 10 11.34 0.22 10.20
N ILE A 11 11.38 -1.03 10.64
CA ILE A 11 10.50 -1.53 11.70
C ILE A 11 11.28 -1.53 13.01
N VAL A 12 10.77 -0.79 13.99
CA VAL A 12 11.31 -0.72 15.35
C VAL A 12 10.30 -1.37 16.29
N ARG A 13 10.74 -2.37 17.06
CA ARG A 13 9.93 -2.99 18.11
C ARG A 13 10.27 -2.35 19.45
N ALA A 14 9.26 -1.87 20.17
CA ALA A 14 9.44 -1.56 21.57
C ALA A 14 9.52 -2.89 22.34
N THR A 15 10.67 -3.19 22.93
CA THR A 15 10.77 -4.26 23.93
C THR A 15 10.36 -3.68 25.27
N ASP A 16 9.58 -4.41 26.06
CA ASP A 16 9.37 -4.07 27.47
C ASP A 16 10.73 -3.85 28.12
N SER A 17 10.87 -2.70 28.78
CA SER A 17 12.10 -2.38 29.51
C SER A 17 12.23 -3.37 30.67
N PRO A 18 13.36 -4.10 30.83
CA PRO A 18 13.62 -4.76 32.09
C PRO A 18 13.69 -3.67 33.18
N SER A 19 13.10 -3.95 34.34
CA SER A 19 13.24 -3.10 35.53
C SER A 19 14.72 -2.78 35.74
N VAL A 20 15.07 -1.50 35.68
CA VAL A 20 16.48 -1.05 35.75
C VAL A 20 17.00 -1.28 37.17
N ASP A 21 17.79 -2.33 37.37
CA ASP A 21 18.67 -2.47 38.53
C ASP A 21 19.95 -1.67 38.27
N ASN A 22 20.21 -0.67 39.10
CA ASN A 22 21.15 0.42 38.84
C ASN A 22 22.55 0.15 39.41
N SER A 23 23.00 -1.12 39.46
CA SER A 23 24.24 -1.51 40.16
C SER A 23 25.33 -2.17 39.32
N SER A 24 25.29 -2.13 37.99
CA SER A 24 26.44 -2.59 37.19
C SER A 24 26.73 -1.73 35.97
N LYS A 25 27.97 -1.22 35.88
CA LYS A 25 28.49 -0.51 34.71
C LYS A 25 28.79 -1.52 33.60
N PRO A 26 28.27 -1.37 32.37
CA PRO A 26 28.58 -2.30 31.29
C PRO A 26 29.94 -1.98 30.66
N THR A 27 30.83 -2.98 30.66
CA THR A 27 32.11 -2.98 29.97
C THR A 27 32.11 -4.01 28.84
N SER A 28 31.67 -3.64 27.64
CA SER A 28 32.18 -4.20 26.37
C SER A 28 31.46 -3.55 25.18
N ARG A 29 32.23 -3.15 24.18
CA ARG A 29 31.75 -2.69 22.89
C ARG A 29 31.54 -3.91 22.00
N ASP A 30 30.36 -4.52 22.05
CA ASP A 30 29.98 -5.51 21.04
C ASP A 30 29.52 -4.80 19.78
N ARG A 31 30.41 -4.86 18.79
CA ARG A 31 30.20 -4.43 17.42
C ARG A 31 29.20 -5.39 16.78
N CYS A 32 27.94 -5.00 16.68
CA CYS A 32 26.98 -5.72 15.85
C CYS A 32 27.49 -5.72 14.39
N SER A 33 27.77 -6.91 13.87
CA SER A 33 28.33 -7.10 12.54
C SER A 33 27.32 -6.68 11.49
N ARG A 34 27.81 -5.91 10.50
CA ARG A 34 27.05 -5.49 9.32
C ARG A 34 26.69 -6.72 8.48
N SER A 35 25.56 -7.36 8.75
CA SER A 35 24.92 -8.25 7.80
C SER A 35 24.06 -7.40 6.87
N SER A 36 24.50 -7.32 5.62
CA SER A 36 23.85 -6.64 4.52
C SER A 36 22.45 -7.21 4.26
N LEU A 37 21.41 -6.51 4.69
CA LEU A 37 20.06 -6.69 4.16
C LEU A 37 20.03 -6.08 2.75
N ARG A 38 20.48 -6.86 1.76
CA ARG A 38 20.06 -6.65 0.38
C ARG A 38 18.59 -7.04 0.30
N ALA A 39 17.70 -6.06 0.30
CA ALA A 39 16.34 -6.24 -0.20
C ALA A 39 16.46 -6.64 -1.68
N ALA A 40 16.47 -7.94 -1.94
CA ALA A 40 16.34 -8.48 -3.28
C ALA A 40 14.90 -8.19 -3.73
N GLN A 41 14.71 -7.08 -4.43
CA GLN A 41 13.54 -6.87 -5.29
C GLN A 41 13.66 -7.86 -6.45
N SER A 42 13.33 -9.13 -6.22
CA SER A 42 13.13 -10.09 -7.30
C SER A 42 11.88 -9.67 -8.06
N ARG A 43 12.02 -9.51 -9.37
CA ARG A 43 10.89 -9.49 -10.31
C ARG A 43 10.30 -10.90 -10.32
N VAL A 44 9.47 -11.23 -9.34
CA VAL A 44 8.59 -12.39 -9.44
C VAL A 44 7.38 -11.91 -10.23
N SER A 45 7.33 -12.29 -11.51
CA SER A 45 6.09 -12.29 -12.27
C SER A 45 5.38 -13.58 -11.90
N VAL A 46 4.48 -13.52 -10.93
CA VAL A 46 3.58 -14.65 -10.66
C VAL A 46 2.66 -14.77 -11.87
N THR A 47 2.69 -15.93 -12.52
CA THR A 47 1.70 -16.24 -13.56
C THR A 47 0.44 -16.72 -12.86
N LEU A 48 -0.74 -16.38 -13.37
CA LEU A 48 -2.03 -16.82 -12.80
C LEU A 48 -2.16 -18.36 -12.76
N GLU A 49 -1.30 -19.07 -13.50
CA GLU A 49 -1.11 -20.54 -13.47
C GLU A 49 -0.54 -21.06 -12.14
N ASP A 50 0.21 -20.25 -11.38
CA ASP A 50 0.73 -20.62 -10.05
C ASP A 50 -0.37 -20.62 -8.97
N TYR A 51 -1.55 -20.07 -9.30
CA TYR A 51 -2.70 -19.96 -8.41
C TYR A 51 -3.67 -21.13 -8.64
N ALA A 52 -3.35 -22.30 -8.06
CA ALA A 52 -4.22 -23.48 -8.11
C ALA A 52 -5.64 -23.28 -7.51
N GLY A 53 -5.94 -22.08 -6.96
CA GLY A 53 -7.25 -21.69 -6.41
C GLY A 53 -7.88 -20.42 -7.01
N GLY A 54 -7.27 -19.76 -8.00
CA GLY A 54 -7.76 -18.50 -8.59
C GLY A 54 -7.71 -17.27 -7.68
N VAL A 55 -7.77 -16.07 -8.28
CA VAL A 55 -7.90 -14.79 -7.54
C VAL A 55 -9.33 -14.68 -7.02
N THR A 56 -9.48 -14.60 -5.70
CA THR A 56 -10.80 -14.51 -5.04
C THR A 56 -10.97 -13.26 -4.19
N GLU A 57 -9.88 -12.58 -3.83
CA GLU A 57 -9.87 -11.32 -3.09
C GLU A 57 -8.84 -10.38 -3.73
N ALA A 58 -9.32 -9.37 -4.45
CA ALA A 58 -8.47 -8.36 -5.06
C ALA A 58 -8.92 -6.95 -4.65
N ALA A 59 -8.04 -5.98 -4.85
CA ALA A 59 -8.40 -4.57 -4.81
C ALA A 59 -7.41 -3.76 -5.67
N ILE A 60 -7.79 -2.54 -6.01
CA ILE A 60 -6.84 -1.57 -6.58
C ILE A 60 -6.21 -0.80 -5.43
N GLY A 61 -4.88 -0.80 -5.36
CA GLY A 61 -4.11 0.04 -4.44
C GLY A 61 -3.44 1.18 -5.18
N ILE A 62 -3.61 2.41 -4.68
CA ILE A 62 -3.00 3.63 -5.20
C ILE A 62 -2.12 4.27 -4.12
N ASP A 63 -0.88 4.61 -4.48
CA ASP A 63 0.10 5.31 -3.65
C ASP A 63 0.35 6.70 -4.25
N VAL A 64 -0.25 7.72 -3.63
CA VAL A 64 -0.05 9.12 -4.02
C VAL A 64 1.19 9.65 -3.30
N GLY A 65 2.27 9.86 -4.03
CA GLY A 65 3.46 10.53 -3.53
C GLY A 65 3.52 12.00 -4.00
N GLY A 66 4.40 12.78 -3.37
CA GLY A 66 4.67 14.17 -3.81
C GLY A 66 5.38 14.30 -5.17
N THR A 67 5.86 13.20 -5.74
CA THR A 67 6.55 13.21 -7.05
C THR A 67 5.94 12.25 -8.06
N ASN A 68 5.40 11.12 -7.61
CA ASN A 68 4.78 10.14 -8.48
C ASN A 68 3.55 9.56 -7.80
N ILE A 69 2.55 9.24 -8.61
CA ILE A 69 1.41 8.40 -8.24
C ILE A 69 1.67 7.02 -8.81
N LYS A 70 1.44 5.98 -8.01
CA LYS A 70 1.61 4.58 -8.43
C LYS A 70 0.33 3.81 -8.16
N GLY A 71 0.09 2.77 -8.93
CA GLY A 71 -1.05 1.89 -8.68
C GLY A 71 -0.92 0.52 -9.32
N ALA A 72 -1.64 -0.44 -8.76
CA ALA A 72 -1.82 -1.78 -9.32
C ALA A 72 -3.06 -2.45 -8.69
N ALA A 73 -3.61 -3.45 -9.36
CA ALA A 73 -4.46 -4.43 -8.72
C ALA A 73 -3.56 -5.39 -7.91
N VAL A 74 -3.98 -5.70 -6.68
CA VAL A 74 -3.26 -6.56 -5.75
C VAL A 74 -4.16 -7.69 -5.26
N ASP A 75 -3.58 -8.86 -5.08
CA ASP A 75 -4.20 -9.95 -4.34
C ASP A 75 -4.11 -9.63 -2.85
N LEU A 76 -5.24 -9.53 -2.16
CA LEU A 76 -5.28 -9.11 -0.75
C LEU A 76 -4.73 -10.16 0.20
N ARG A 77 -4.68 -11.42 -0.23
CA ARG A 77 -4.25 -12.56 0.56
C ARG A 77 -2.75 -12.72 0.56
N THR A 78 -2.10 -12.43 -0.58
CA THR A 78 -0.64 -12.54 -0.75
C THR A 78 0.09 -11.21 -0.79
N GLY A 79 -0.60 -10.12 -1.15
CA GLY A 79 -0.02 -8.80 -1.43
C GLY A 79 0.71 -8.70 -2.77
N GLU A 80 0.63 -9.75 -3.59
CA GLU A 80 1.26 -9.75 -4.90
C GLU A 80 0.44 -8.92 -5.89
N ARG A 81 1.14 -8.29 -6.83
CA ARG A 81 0.48 -7.48 -7.86
C ARG A 81 -0.04 -8.40 -8.96
N ILE A 82 -1.31 -8.23 -9.28
CA ILE A 82 -2.00 -8.95 -10.36
C ILE A 82 -1.76 -8.25 -11.69
N THR A 83 -1.82 -6.91 -11.69
CA THR A 83 -1.52 -6.09 -12.86
C THR A 83 -0.12 -5.50 -12.81
N THR A 84 0.32 -4.95 -13.93
CA THR A 84 1.54 -4.17 -13.99
C THR A 84 1.40 -2.93 -13.12
N ARG A 85 2.47 -2.57 -12.40
CA ARG A 85 2.48 -1.32 -11.66
C ARG A 85 2.52 -0.13 -12.62
N VAL A 86 1.45 0.64 -12.63
CA VAL A 86 1.37 1.95 -13.27
C VAL A 86 2.13 2.96 -12.41
N ARG A 87 2.84 3.88 -13.05
CA ARG A 87 3.50 5.01 -12.40
C ARG A 87 3.40 6.23 -13.29
N VAL A 88 2.80 7.29 -12.77
CA VAL A 88 2.70 8.59 -13.44
C VAL A 88 3.36 9.67 -12.57
N PRO A 89 3.92 10.73 -13.16
CA PRO A 89 4.36 11.88 -12.38
C PRO A 89 3.18 12.53 -11.67
N THR A 90 3.39 13.02 -10.44
CA THR A 90 2.37 13.83 -9.76
C THR A 90 2.21 15.15 -10.53
N PRO A 91 0.99 15.56 -10.90
CA PRO A 91 0.75 16.82 -11.61
C PRO A 91 1.33 18.02 -10.86
N GLY A 92 1.70 19.06 -11.61
CA GLY A 92 2.32 20.26 -11.04
C GLY A 92 1.47 20.88 -9.92
N GLY A 93 2.02 20.91 -8.71
CA GLY A 93 1.33 21.42 -7.52
C GLY A 93 0.56 20.36 -6.72
N GLY A 94 0.21 19.21 -7.30
CA GLY A 94 -0.46 18.11 -6.59
C GLY A 94 -1.83 18.52 -6.03
N THR A 95 -2.62 19.22 -6.84
CA THR A 95 -3.94 19.74 -6.48
C THR A 95 -4.94 18.60 -6.32
N PRO A 96 -6.01 18.75 -5.51
CA PRO A 96 -7.00 17.69 -5.35
C PRO A 96 -7.61 17.22 -6.67
N ASP A 97 -8.03 18.16 -7.53
CA ASP A 97 -8.68 17.84 -8.80
C ASP A 97 -7.72 17.15 -9.79
N ASP A 98 -6.47 17.63 -9.88
CA ASP A 98 -5.48 17.05 -10.78
C ASP A 98 -5.10 15.62 -10.35
N ILE A 99 -4.92 15.40 -9.05
CA ILE A 99 -4.66 14.06 -8.53
C ILE A 99 -5.88 13.16 -8.73
N ALA A 100 -7.10 13.65 -8.50
CA ALA A 100 -8.31 12.87 -8.72
C ALA A 100 -8.46 12.45 -10.19
N HIS A 101 -8.10 13.33 -11.14
CA HIS A 101 -8.07 13.02 -12.55
C HIS A 101 -7.07 11.91 -12.89
N GLU A 102 -5.83 12.00 -12.39
CA GLU A 102 -4.81 10.96 -12.61
C GLU A 102 -5.19 9.63 -11.97
N VAL A 103 -5.77 9.65 -10.77
CA VAL A 103 -6.25 8.44 -10.09
C VAL A 103 -7.38 7.78 -10.89
N ALA A 104 -8.34 8.54 -11.40
CA ALA A 104 -9.42 8.02 -12.23
C ALA A 104 -8.89 7.33 -13.50
N ALA A 105 -7.97 7.98 -14.22
CA ALA A 105 -7.34 7.40 -15.40
C ALA A 105 -6.55 6.12 -15.07
N MET A 106 -5.83 6.12 -13.94
CA MET A 106 -5.08 4.95 -13.47
C MET A 106 -5.99 3.78 -13.11
N VAL A 107 -7.09 4.04 -12.39
CA VAL A 107 -8.10 3.02 -12.03
C VAL A 107 -8.69 2.38 -13.29
N GLN A 108 -9.07 3.18 -14.29
CA GLN A 108 -9.60 2.67 -15.56
C GLN A 108 -8.59 1.78 -16.28
N GLY A 109 -7.32 2.20 -16.36
CA GLY A 109 -6.26 1.40 -16.99
C GLY A 109 -5.98 0.09 -16.26
N ILE A 110 -5.96 0.12 -14.93
CA ILE A 110 -5.75 -1.07 -14.10
C ILE A 110 -6.89 -2.07 -14.27
N ARG A 111 -8.15 -1.62 -14.29
CA ARG A 111 -9.31 -2.49 -14.53
C ARG A 111 -9.22 -3.16 -15.89
N ALA A 112 -8.94 -2.40 -16.95
CA ALA A 112 -8.82 -2.95 -18.29
C ALA A 112 -7.72 -4.03 -18.39
N GLU A 113 -6.55 -3.81 -17.77
CA GLU A 113 -5.49 -4.82 -17.73
C GLU A 113 -5.88 -6.05 -16.88
N PHE A 114 -6.56 -5.83 -15.76
CA PHE A 114 -7.05 -6.92 -14.91
C PHE A 114 -8.03 -7.81 -15.66
N ASP A 115 -9.00 -7.22 -16.35
CA ASP A 115 -10.01 -7.95 -17.13
C ASP A 115 -9.36 -8.79 -18.23
N GLU A 116 -8.36 -8.25 -18.92
CA GLU A 116 -7.59 -8.99 -19.93
C GLU A 116 -6.87 -10.20 -19.32
N ARG A 117 -6.19 -10.02 -18.17
CA ARG A 117 -5.41 -11.08 -17.51
C ARG A 117 -6.29 -12.18 -16.91
N VAL A 118 -7.37 -11.80 -16.25
CA VAL A 118 -8.31 -12.75 -15.63
C VAL A 118 -9.11 -13.49 -16.70
N THR A 119 -9.55 -12.82 -17.76
CA THR A 119 -10.24 -13.48 -18.89
C THR A 119 -9.31 -14.45 -19.63
N ALA A 120 -8.06 -14.08 -19.87
CA ALA A 120 -7.08 -14.95 -20.53
C ALA A 120 -6.73 -16.20 -19.70
N SER A 121 -6.92 -16.15 -18.38
CA SER A 121 -6.58 -17.23 -17.45
C SER A 121 -7.80 -18.08 -17.02
N ALA A 122 -9.01 -17.73 -17.47
CA ALA A 122 -10.20 -18.52 -17.21
C ALA A 122 -10.12 -19.86 -17.97
N PRO A 123 -10.22 -21.03 -17.31
CA PRO A 123 -10.16 -22.30 -18.03
C PRO A 123 -11.28 -22.37 -19.06
N ALA A 124 -10.95 -22.83 -20.28
CA ALA A 124 -11.88 -22.95 -21.42
C ALA A 124 -13.14 -23.81 -21.12
N THR A 125 -13.16 -24.52 -20.00
CA THR A 125 -14.28 -25.35 -19.51
C THR A 125 -15.29 -24.60 -18.63
N LEU A 126 -15.07 -23.34 -18.25
CA LEU A 126 -16.08 -22.47 -17.60
C LEU A 126 -17.13 -21.91 -18.60
N SER A 127 -17.25 -22.53 -19.77
CA SER A 127 -18.15 -22.11 -20.86
C SER A 127 -19.63 -22.50 -20.62
N CYS A 128 -19.95 -23.31 -19.62
CA CYS A 128 -21.35 -23.64 -19.34
C CYS A 128 -21.62 -24.00 -17.87
N ALA A 129 -22.53 -23.23 -17.27
CA ALA A 129 -23.21 -23.48 -15.99
C ALA A 129 -22.39 -23.32 -14.68
N SER A 130 -22.27 -22.07 -14.20
CA SER A 130 -22.52 -21.81 -12.77
C SER A 130 -23.12 -20.42 -12.57
N PRO A 131 -24.30 -20.29 -11.94
CA PRO A 131 -24.91 -19.00 -11.59
C PRO A 131 -24.19 -18.28 -10.43
N HIS A 132 -22.92 -18.61 -10.19
CA HIS A 132 -22.02 -17.99 -9.20
C HIS A 132 -20.69 -17.54 -9.82
N ALA A 133 -20.64 -17.29 -11.13
CA ALA A 133 -19.71 -16.30 -11.65
C ALA A 133 -20.18 -14.93 -11.13
N ALA A 134 -19.90 -14.62 -9.86
CA ALA A 134 -19.78 -13.24 -9.44
C ALA A 134 -18.85 -12.62 -10.47
N SER A 135 -19.35 -11.66 -11.25
CA SER A 135 -18.57 -11.02 -12.29
C SER A 135 -17.26 -10.58 -11.66
N TYR A 136 -16.13 -10.91 -12.29
CA TYR A 136 -14.82 -10.48 -11.79
C TYR A 136 -14.76 -8.94 -11.59
N ASP A 137 -15.67 -8.19 -12.24
CA ASP A 137 -16.01 -6.79 -11.95
C ASP A 137 -16.07 -6.48 -10.44
N ALA A 138 -16.74 -7.34 -9.66
CA ALA A 138 -16.96 -7.13 -8.23
C ALA A 138 -15.66 -7.26 -7.41
N LEU A 139 -14.64 -7.96 -7.94
CA LEU A 139 -13.36 -8.12 -7.24
C LEU A 139 -12.57 -6.81 -7.16
N LEU A 140 -12.86 -5.81 -8.00
CA LEU A 140 -12.18 -4.52 -7.96
C LEU A 140 -13.12 -3.38 -7.55
N ASP A 141 -14.24 -3.65 -6.88
CA ASP A 141 -15.24 -2.63 -6.52
C ASP A 141 -14.68 -1.51 -5.65
N THR A 142 -13.66 -1.78 -4.83
CA THR A 142 -13.08 -0.79 -3.92
C THR A 142 -11.66 -0.42 -4.32
N VAL A 143 -11.35 0.87 -4.22
CA VAL A 143 -10.01 1.44 -4.42
C VAL A 143 -9.45 1.89 -3.08
N GLY A 144 -8.31 1.32 -2.67
CA GLY A 144 -7.53 1.80 -1.53
C GLY A 144 -6.54 2.88 -1.97
N VAL A 145 -6.52 4.03 -1.29
CA VAL A 145 -5.63 5.15 -1.62
C VAL A 145 -4.81 5.56 -0.40
N ALA A 146 -3.50 5.47 -0.53
CA ALA A 146 -2.53 6.07 0.39
C ALA A 146 -2.27 7.52 -0.04
N LEU A 147 -2.54 8.46 0.88
CA LEU A 147 -2.38 9.90 0.66
C LEU A 147 -1.32 10.48 1.62
N PRO A 148 -0.45 11.40 1.18
CA PRO A 148 0.61 11.97 2.02
C PRO A 148 0.04 13.11 2.89
N SER A 149 -0.98 12.76 3.67
CA SER A 149 -1.78 13.61 4.54
C SER A 149 -2.18 12.82 5.78
N ALA A 150 -2.37 13.48 6.91
CA ALA A 150 -3.15 12.89 8.00
C ALA A 150 -4.62 12.81 7.54
N VAL A 151 -5.20 11.62 7.55
CA VAL A 151 -6.57 11.39 7.05
C VAL A 151 -7.45 10.93 8.20
N ARG A 152 -8.64 11.51 8.33
CA ARG A 152 -9.65 11.10 9.31
C ARG A 152 -11.01 11.04 8.65
N ASN A 153 -11.66 9.86 8.71
CA ASN A 153 -12.96 9.62 8.09
C ASN A 153 -13.01 10.06 6.61
N GLY A 154 -11.95 9.75 5.84
CA GLY A 154 -11.84 10.14 4.44
C GLY A 154 -11.42 11.59 4.19
N VAL A 155 -11.39 12.45 5.21
CA VAL A 155 -11.01 13.86 5.09
C VAL A 155 -9.51 14.05 5.32
N ALA A 156 -8.84 14.73 4.40
CA ALA A 156 -7.43 15.12 4.52
C ALA A 156 -7.27 16.33 5.47
N LEU A 157 -6.35 16.24 6.43
CA LEU A 157 -6.16 17.23 7.49
C LEU A 157 -4.83 17.98 7.39
N THR A 158 -3.86 17.44 6.64
CA THR A 158 -2.56 18.07 6.42
C THR A 158 -2.14 18.01 4.95
N ALA A 159 -1.18 18.84 4.55
CA ALA A 159 -0.70 18.90 3.17
C ALA A 159 0.77 19.35 3.13
N ALA A 160 1.66 18.53 3.70
CA ALA A 160 3.09 18.89 3.78
C ALA A 160 3.81 18.71 2.42
N ASN A 161 3.40 17.71 1.63
CA ASN A 161 4.06 17.31 0.38
C ASN A 161 3.14 17.38 -0.85
N ILE A 162 1.95 17.97 -0.70
CA ILE A 162 0.90 18.14 -1.73
C ILE A 162 0.25 19.53 -1.55
N ASP A 163 -0.63 19.94 -2.47
CA ASP A 163 -1.26 21.27 -2.44
C ASP A 163 -2.03 21.52 -1.14
N ALA A 164 -1.95 22.75 -0.60
CA ALA A 164 -2.63 23.13 0.64
C ALA A 164 -4.17 23.00 0.56
N ARG A 165 -4.76 23.00 -0.64
CA ARG A 165 -6.19 22.77 -0.85
C ARG A 165 -6.68 21.41 -0.38
N TRP A 166 -5.78 20.44 -0.17
CA TRP A 166 -6.15 19.16 0.43
C TRP A 166 -6.66 19.30 1.87
N ILE A 167 -6.26 20.34 2.61
CA ILE A 167 -6.70 20.52 3.99
C ILE A 167 -8.22 20.74 4.04
N ASN A 168 -8.92 19.89 4.78
CA ASN A 168 -10.38 19.79 4.87
C ASN A 168 -11.09 19.33 3.59
N THR A 169 -10.37 18.79 2.61
CA THR A 169 -10.99 18.11 1.47
C THR A 169 -11.44 16.71 1.88
N ASP A 170 -12.69 16.37 1.56
CA ASP A 170 -13.18 14.99 1.60
C ASP A 170 -12.53 14.19 0.46
N ALA A 171 -11.35 13.64 0.74
CA ALA A 171 -10.55 12.93 -0.24
C ALA A 171 -11.24 11.65 -0.71
N ALA A 172 -11.93 10.95 0.20
CA ALA A 172 -12.65 9.74 -0.14
C ALA A 172 -13.78 10.02 -1.12
N ALA A 173 -14.62 11.01 -0.84
CA ALA A 173 -15.70 11.40 -1.75
C ALA A 173 -15.16 11.90 -3.09
N LEU A 174 -14.18 12.82 -3.08
CA LEU A 174 -13.58 13.37 -4.30
C LEU A 174 -13.03 12.28 -5.23
N LEU A 175 -12.26 11.34 -4.67
CA LEU A 175 -11.66 10.26 -5.45
C LEU A 175 -12.70 9.23 -5.87
N ALA A 176 -13.74 9.00 -5.07
CA ALA A 176 -14.83 8.11 -5.42
C ALA A 176 -15.64 8.66 -6.60
N ASP A 177 -15.99 9.94 -6.56
CA ASP A 177 -16.69 10.63 -7.63
C ASP A 177 -15.87 10.62 -8.93
N ALA A 178 -14.57 10.88 -8.84
CA ALA A 178 -13.70 10.89 -10.01
C ALA A 178 -13.48 9.51 -10.63
N SER A 179 -13.25 8.48 -9.80
CA SER A 179 -12.95 7.12 -10.27
C SER A 179 -14.20 6.27 -10.57
N GLY A 180 -15.38 6.72 -10.14
CA GLY A 180 -16.62 5.96 -10.21
C GLY A 180 -16.63 4.71 -9.32
N SER A 181 -15.72 4.62 -8.34
CA SER A 181 -15.57 3.47 -7.43
C SER A 181 -15.46 3.96 -5.99
N PRO A 182 -16.06 3.29 -4.99
CA PRO A 182 -15.80 3.56 -3.59
C PRO A 182 -14.30 3.62 -3.27
N CYS A 183 -13.88 4.73 -2.64
CA CYS A 183 -12.48 4.97 -2.27
C CYS A 183 -12.32 4.96 -0.75
N VAL A 184 -11.40 4.14 -0.26
CA VAL A 184 -10.93 4.18 1.14
C VAL A 184 -9.59 4.89 1.16
N VAL A 185 -9.51 6.02 1.85
CA VAL A 185 -8.32 6.86 1.90
C VAL A 185 -7.69 6.79 3.29
N VAL A 186 -6.38 6.55 3.33
CA VAL A 186 -5.58 6.51 4.56
C VAL A 186 -4.29 7.31 4.38
N ASN A 187 -3.61 7.62 5.47
CA ASN A 187 -2.26 8.17 5.41
C ASN A 187 -1.29 7.15 4.75
N ASP A 188 -0.26 7.65 4.07
CA ASP A 188 0.76 6.83 3.40
C ASP A 188 1.62 5.98 4.35
N ALA A 189 2.02 6.51 5.50
CA ALA A 189 2.73 5.74 6.51
C ALA A 189 1.80 4.73 7.19
N ASP A 190 0.54 5.09 7.46
CA ASP A 190 -0.48 4.18 7.97
C ASP A 190 -0.72 3.01 7.01
N ALA A 191 -0.83 3.27 5.70
CA ALA A 191 -0.94 2.24 4.68
C ALA A 191 0.26 1.28 4.70
N ALA A 192 1.48 1.81 4.84
CA ALA A 192 2.68 1.00 5.01
C ALA A 192 2.62 0.16 6.29
N GLY A 193 2.16 0.74 7.40
CA GLY A 193 1.95 0.04 8.67
C GLY A 193 0.98 -1.13 8.55
N ILE A 194 -0.18 -0.90 7.92
CA ILE A 194 -1.19 -1.92 7.65
C ILE A 194 -0.61 -3.04 6.79
N ALA A 195 0.13 -2.71 5.73
CA ALA A 195 0.76 -3.70 4.87
C ALA A 195 1.80 -4.55 5.62
N GLU A 196 2.65 -3.92 6.45
CA GLU A 196 3.64 -4.62 7.26
C GLU A 196 2.99 -5.52 8.33
N ALA A 197 1.85 -5.12 8.90
CA ALA A 197 1.09 -5.90 9.88
C ALA A 197 0.37 -7.10 9.23
N ALA A 198 -0.16 -6.91 8.03
CA ALA A 198 -0.92 -7.95 7.33
C ALA A 198 -0.02 -9.03 6.71
N LEU A 199 1.07 -8.60 6.04
CA LEU A 199 1.85 -9.44 5.14
C LEU A 199 3.36 -9.28 5.31
N GLY A 200 3.81 -8.20 5.94
CA GLY A 200 5.23 -7.89 6.10
C GLY A 200 5.82 -8.30 7.46
N ALA A 201 6.83 -7.57 7.88
CA ALA A 201 7.67 -7.94 9.03
C ALA A 201 7.06 -7.57 10.39
N ALA A 202 5.93 -6.84 10.42
CA ALA A 202 5.15 -6.62 11.64
C ALA A 202 4.09 -7.69 11.89
N LYS A 203 3.89 -8.62 10.94
CA LYS A 203 2.88 -9.69 11.07
C LYS A 203 3.15 -10.59 12.28
N GLY A 204 2.13 -10.69 13.14
CA GLY A 204 2.19 -11.52 14.35
C GLY A 204 3.13 -10.99 15.43
N VAL A 205 3.64 -9.76 15.31
CA VAL A 205 4.48 -9.14 16.32
C VAL A 205 3.59 -8.50 17.39
N ALA A 206 3.62 -9.07 18.59
CA ALA A 206 2.91 -8.52 19.75
C ALA A 206 3.63 -7.29 20.35
N GLY A 207 2.87 -6.47 21.06
CA GLY A 207 3.32 -5.21 21.66
C GLY A 207 3.34 -4.05 20.67
N THR A 208 4.12 -3.01 21.00
CA THR A 208 4.22 -1.81 20.17
C THR A 208 5.24 -1.97 19.06
N VAL A 209 4.80 -1.75 17.82
CA VAL A 209 5.64 -1.74 16.61
C VAL A 209 5.53 -0.37 15.95
N LEU A 210 6.67 0.27 15.71
CA LEU A 210 6.76 1.52 14.97
C LEU A 210 7.30 1.22 13.58
N VAL A 211 6.50 1.52 12.56
CA VAL A 211 6.91 1.48 11.15
C VAL A 211 7.29 2.88 10.73
N LEU A 212 8.56 3.10 10.38
CA LEU A 212 9.08 4.39 9.93
C LEU A 212 9.34 4.37 8.43
N THR A 213 8.76 5.31 7.70
CA THR A 213 8.97 5.45 6.25
C THR A 213 9.92 6.61 5.96
N PHE A 214 10.93 6.37 5.13
CA PHE A 214 11.89 7.40 4.72
C PHE A 214 11.73 7.71 3.23
N GLY A 215 11.28 8.94 2.93
CA GLY A 215 11.08 9.46 1.59
C GLY A 215 11.37 10.97 1.53
N THR A 216 10.54 11.73 0.82
CA THR A 216 10.61 13.21 0.80
C THR A 216 10.44 13.79 2.21
N GLY A 217 9.66 13.10 3.06
CA GLY A 217 9.60 13.31 4.50
C GLY A 217 9.84 12.02 5.29
N ILE A 218 9.69 12.11 6.60
CA ILE A 218 9.66 10.95 7.50
C ILE A 218 8.21 10.73 7.90
N GLY A 219 7.68 9.54 7.62
CA GLY A 219 6.37 9.10 8.07
C GLY A 219 6.50 8.04 9.16
N SER A 220 5.44 7.84 9.93
CA SER A 220 5.38 6.81 10.95
C SER A 220 3.99 6.23 11.11
N ALA A 221 3.89 4.92 11.28
CA ALA A 221 2.71 4.24 11.77
C ALA A 221 3.04 3.52 13.08
N CYS A 222 2.18 3.66 14.09
CA CYS A 222 2.34 3.02 15.39
C CYS A 222 1.29 1.93 15.53
N LEU A 223 1.73 0.68 15.63
CA LEU A 223 0.86 -0.48 15.79
C LEU A 223 0.92 -0.95 17.24
N SER A 224 -0.23 -1.28 17.83
CA SER A 224 -0.35 -1.97 19.11
C SER A 224 -0.98 -3.34 18.88
N ASP A 225 -0.22 -4.40 19.16
CA ASP A 225 -0.67 -5.79 18.99
C ASP A 225 -1.19 -6.08 17.57
N GLY A 226 -0.51 -5.53 16.57
CA GLY A 226 -0.85 -5.67 15.16
C GLY A 226 -1.99 -4.77 14.67
N MET A 227 -2.56 -3.94 15.53
CA MET A 227 -3.63 -2.98 15.20
C MET A 227 -3.07 -1.57 15.09
N LEU A 228 -3.46 -0.83 14.05
CA LEU A 228 -3.12 0.58 13.84
C LEU A 228 -3.94 1.50 14.75
#